data_AF-A0A662W834-F1
#
_entry.id   AF-A0A662W834-F1
#
_cell.length_a   1.000
_cell.length_b   1.000
_cell.length_c   1.000
_cell.angle_alpha   90.00
_cell.angle_beta   90.00
_cell.angle_gamma   90.00
#
_symmetry.space_group_name_H-M   'P 1'
#
loop_
_entity.id
_entity.type
_entity.pdbx_description
1 polymer ?
#
loop_
_entity_poly.entity_id
_entity_poly.type
_entity_poly.pdbx_seq_one_letter_code
_entity_poly.pdbx_strand_id
1 'polypeptide(L)'
;MFEMPVVVSESTLTALKEYLEERKELFKSICKKFEIKYGNIDRLRKKIEEEGVPDDDHTMWDDLIEWENALSELKRIESILKGLKF
;
A
#
# COMPACT_ATOMS: atom_id res chain seq x y z
N MET A 1 -4.33 35.61 -13.41
CA MET A 1 -3.41 35.29 -12.31
C MET A 1 -2.47 34.24 -12.86
N PHE A 2 -1.18 34.53 -13.05
CA PHE A 2 -0.21 33.51 -13.44
C PHE A 2 0.22 32.77 -12.17
N GLU A 3 -0.03 31.47 -12.09
CA GLU A 3 0.58 30.65 -11.05
C GLU A 3 2.08 30.58 -11.32
N MET A 4 2.90 31.02 -10.35
CA MET A 4 4.34 30.83 -10.45
C MET A 4 4.65 29.33 -10.30
N PRO A 5 5.61 28.80 -11.07
CA PRO A 5 6.04 27.42 -10.90
C PRO A 5 6.61 27.23 -9.49
N VAL A 6 6.13 26.19 -8.80
CA VAL A 6 6.70 25.77 -7.52
C VAL A 6 8.10 25.23 -7.78
N VAL A 7 9.11 25.94 -7.28
CA VAL A 7 10.49 25.47 -7.31
C VAL A 7 10.70 24.55 -6.11
N VAL A 8 10.90 23.26 -6.38
CA VAL A 8 11.25 22.26 -5.35
C VAL A 8 12.77 22.14 -5.32
N SER A 9 13.38 22.22 -4.13
CA SER A 9 14.83 22.02 -4.00
C SER A 9 15.19 20.54 -4.21
N GLU A 10 16.41 20.29 -4.69
CA GLU A 10 16.95 18.94 -4.81
C GLU A 10 16.97 18.19 -3.47
N SER A 11 17.22 18.91 -2.37
CA SER A 11 17.16 18.36 -1.01
C SER A 11 15.75 17.89 -0.62
N THR A 12 14.71 18.67 -0.96
CA THR A 12 13.32 18.26 -0.72
C THR A 12 12.94 17.06 -1.57
N LEU A 13 13.38 17.01 -2.83
CA LEU A 13 13.13 15.86 -3.70
C LEU A 13 13.81 14.59 -3.19
N THR A 14 15.05 14.71 -2.73
CA THR A 14 15.81 13.61 -2.13
C THR A 14 15.11 13.08 -0.88
N ALA A 15 14.74 13.96 0.05
CA ALA A 15 14.03 13.58 1.27
C ALA A 15 12.67 12.92 0.97
N LEU A 16 11.93 13.40 -0.03
CA LEU A 16 10.68 12.77 -0.46
C LEU A 16 10.91 11.35 -1.00
N LYS A 17 11.97 11.15 -1.79
CA LYS A 17 12.31 9.84 -2.35
C LYS A 17 12.67 8.85 -1.23
N GLU A 18 13.49 9.26 -0.27
CA GLU A 18 13.85 8.44 0.89
C GLU A 18 12.61 8.05 1.69
N TYR A 19 11.76 9.02 2.04
CA TYR A 19 10.49 8.77 2.73
C TYR A 19 9.59 7.78 1.99
N LEU A 20 9.47 7.91 0.67
CA LEU A 20 8.64 7.02 -0.15
C LEU A 20 9.21 5.59 -0.21
N GLU A 21 10.52 5.41 -0.29
CA GLU A 21 11.14 4.09 -0.25
C GLU A 21 10.99 3.43 1.13
N GLU A 22 11.16 4.17 2.23
CA GLU A 22 10.86 3.66 3.57
C GLU A 22 9.41 3.21 3.71
N ARG A 23 8.48 4.04 3.23
CA ARG A 23 7.05 3.73 3.27
C ARG A 23 6.72 2.52 2.39
N LYS A 24 7.40 2.35 1.26
CA LYS A 24 7.28 1.19 0.38
C LYS A 24 7.68 -0.09 1.12
N GLU A 25 8.82 -0.10 1.81
CA GLU A 25 9.27 -1.28 2.56
C GLU A 25 8.34 -1.64 3.73
N LEU A 26 7.74 -0.63 4.38
CA LEU A 26 6.70 -0.87 5.38
C LEU A 26 5.48 -1.58 4.78
N PHE A 27 4.93 -1.07 3.68
CA PHE A 27 3.74 -1.69 3.06
C PHE A 27 4.04 -3.06 2.46
N LYS A 28 5.25 -3.29 1.93
CA LYS A 28 5.69 -4.65 1.54
C LYS A 28 5.67 -5.60 2.72
N SER A 29 6.13 -5.15 3.90
CA SER A 29 6.14 -5.97 5.12
C SER A 29 4.71 -6.31 5.58
N ILE A 30 3.77 -5.37 5.47
CA ILE A 30 2.34 -5.60 5.74
C ILE A 30 1.77 -6.64 4.76
N CYS A 31 1.99 -6.47 3.45
CA CYS A 31 1.59 -7.46 2.45
C CYS A 31 2.19 -8.83 2.73
N LYS A 32 3.46 -8.89 3.16
CA LYS A 32 4.15 -10.16 3.46
C LYS A 32 3.55 -10.88 4.67
N LYS A 33 3.15 -10.14 5.71
CA LYS A 33 2.42 -10.69 6.87
C LYS A 33 1.15 -11.42 6.41
N PHE A 34 0.37 -10.82 5.52
CA PHE A 34 -0.85 -11.44 5.00
C PHE A 34 -0.59 -12.57 4.01
N GLU A 35 0.43 -12.44 3.17
CA GLU A 35 0.89 -13.52 2.29
C GLU A 35 1.30 -14.77 3.10
N ILE A 36 1.98 -14.61 4.23
CA ILE A 36 2.31 -15.72 5.13
C ILE A 36 1.05 -16.32 5.75
N LYS A 37 0.09 -15.48 6.18
CA LYS A 37 -1.14 -15.93 6.85
C LYS A 37 -2.11 -16.64 5.91
N TYR A 38 -2.26 -16.17 4.68
CA TYR A 38 -3.31 -16.59 3.75
C TYR A 38 -2.79 -17.19 2.44
N GLY A 39 -1.52 -16.98 2.09
CA GLY A 39 -0.91 -17.40 0.82
C GLY A 39 -1.04 -16.33 -0.27
N ASN A 40 -2.26 -15.99 -0.67
CA ASN A 40 -2.53 -14.87 -1.58
C ASN A 40 -3.88 -14.22 -1.26
N ILE A 41 -4.10 -13.01 -1.76
CA ILE A 41 -5.29 -12.22 -1.44
C ILE A 41 -6.57 -12.84 -2.02
N ASP A 42 -6.49 -13.47 -3.19
CA ASP A 42 -7.66 -14.11 -3.83
C ASP A 42 -8.14 -15.33 -3.03
N ARG A 43 -7.23 -16.04 -2.36
CA ARG A 43 -7.57 -17.13 -1.46
C ARG A 43 -8.29 -16.62 -0.21
N LEU A 44 -7.89 -15.47 0.32
CA LEU A 44 -8.61 -14.83 1.43
C LEU A 44 -10.02 -14.40 0.99
N ARG A 45 -10.14 -13.71 -0.15
CA ARG A 45 -11.44 -13.33 -0.74
C ARG A 45 -12.35 -14.53 -0.92
N LYS A 46 -11.85 -15.59 -1.57
CA LYS A 46 -12.59 -16.82 -1.79
C LYS A 46 -13.03 -17.47 -0.47
N LYS A 47 -12.16 -17.48 0.54
CA LYS A 47 -12.50 -18.03 1.86
C LYS A 47 -13.64 -17.24 2.52
N ILE A 48 -13.60 -15.91 2.45
CA ILE A 48 -14.68 -15.03 2.94
C ILE A 48 -15.99 -15.30 2.19
N GLU A 49 -15.94 -15.48 0.88
CA GLU A 49 -17.12 -15.77 0.05
C GLU A 49 -17.74 -17.15 0.34
N GLU A 50 -16.91 -18.19 0.56
CA GLU A 50 -17.37 -19.56 0.77
C GLU A 50 -17.80 -19.84 2.22
N GLU A 51 -17.01 -19.38 3.19
CA GLU A 51 -17.22 -19.68 4.62
C GLU A 51 -18.06 -18.61 5.33
N GLY A 52 -18.19 -17.43 4.72
CA GLY A 52 -18.71 -16.25 5.38
C GLY A 52 -17.74 -15.72 6.45
N VAL A 53 -18.15 -14.67 7.14
CA VAL A 53 -17.44 -14.14 8.30
C VAL A 53 -18.41 -14.08 9.46
N PRO A 54 -18.09 -14.64 10.64
CA PRO A 54 -18.95 -14.58 11.81
C PRO A 54 -19.29 -13.13 12.20
N ASP A 55 -20.48 -12.92 12.77
CA ASP A 55 -20.94 -11.60 13.23
C ASP A 55 -20.09 -11.04 14.40
N ASP A 56 -19.41 -11.92 15.13
CA ASP A 56 -18.60 -11.60 16.32
C ASP A 56 -17.08 -11.61 16.05
N ASP A 57 -16.66 -12.09 14.88
CA ASP A 57 -15.25 -12.11 14.46
C ASP A 57 -15.09 -11.64 13.01
N HIS A 58 -14.77 -10.36 12.87
CA HIS A 58 -14.51 -9.74 11.56
C HIS A 58 -13.04 -9.76 11.14
N THR A 59 -12.17 -10.53 11.81
CA THR A 59 -10.72 -10.52 11.56
C THR A 59 -10.37 -10.76 10.09
N MET A 60 -11.10 -11.63 9.40
CA MET A 60 -10.83 -11.89 7.97
C MET A 60 -11.19 -10.70 7.08
N TRP A 61 -12.25 -9.96 7.40
CA TRP A 61 -12.61 -8.73 6.70
C TRP A 61 -11.58 -7.63 6.97
N ASP A 62 -11.20 -7.44 8.22
CA ASP A 62 -10.22 -6.44 8.61
C ASP A 62 -8.86 -6.69 7.94
N ASP A 63 -8.42 -7.95 7.93
CA ASP A 63 -7.19 -8.36 7.25
C ASP A 63 -7.27 -8.15 5.73
N LEU A 64 -8.42 -8.44 5.11
CA LEU A 64 -8.61 -8.20 3.67
C LEU A 64 -8.50 -6.70 3.36
N ILE A 65 -9.19 -5.85 4.13
CA ILE A 65 -9.17 -4.40 3.97
C ILE A 65 -7.76 -3.85 4.17
N GLU A 66 -7.05 -4.27 5.22
CA GLU A 66 -5.67 -3.84 5.47
C GLU A 66 -4.75 -4.26 4.32
N TRP A 67 -4.90 -5.47 3.79
CA TRP A 67 -4.09 -5.94 2.67
C TRP A 67 -4.38 -5.17 1.38
N GLU A 68 -5.64 -4.94 1.03
CA GLU A 68 -6.03 -4.15 -0.15
C GLU A 68 -5.50 -2.72 -0.07
N ASN A 69 -5.59 -2.10 1.11
CA ASN A 69 -5.03 -0.78 1.36
C ASN A 69 -3.52 -0.75 1.18
N ALA A 70 -2.80 -1.74 1.71
CA ALA A 70 -1.35 -1.83 1.55
C ALA A 70 -0.94 -2.00 0.08
N LEU A 71 -1.65 -2.84 -0.68
CA LEU A 71 -1.41 -3.00 -2.13
C LEU A 71 -1.68 -1.71 -2.91
N SER A 72 -2.76 -1.01 -2.58
CA SER A 72 -3.11 0.28 -3.20
C SER A 72 -2.04 1.34 -2.94
N GLU A 73 -1.57 1.45 -1.70
CA GLU A 73 -0.53 2.40 -1.33
C GLU A 73 0.82 2.05 -1.97
N LEU A 74 1.19 0.77 -2.08
CA LEU A 74 2.36 0.33 -2.84
C LEU A 74 2.30 0.81 -4.29
N LYS A 75 1.17 0.57 -4.96
CA LYS A 75 0.97 1.00 -6.35
C LYS A 75 1.09 2.51 -6.50
N ARG A 76 0.53 3.28 -5.55
CA ARG A 76 0.62 4.74 -5.52
C ARG A 76 2.06 5.22 -5.35
N ILE A 77 2.79 4.68 -4.37
CA ILE A 77 4.19 5.02 -4.12
C ILE A 77 5.05 4.70 -5.34
N GLU A 78 4.87 3.54 -5.96
CA GLU A 78 5.60 3.15 -7.16
C GLU A 78 5.32 4.09 -8.34
N SER A 79 4.08 4.54 -8.49
CA SER A 79 3.73 5.54 -9.50
C SER A 79 4.41 6.88 -9.24
N ILE A 80 4.46 7.34 -7.98
CA ILE A 80 5.14 8.60 -7.62
C ILE A 80 6.64 8.46 -7.87
N LEU A 81 7.28 7.41 -7.35
CA LEU A 81 8.71 7.16 -7.53
C LEU A 81 9.09 7.06 -9.02
N LYS A 82 8.24 6.46 -9.85
CA LYS A 82 8.42 6.44 -11.30
C LYS A 82 8.35 7.84 -11.93
N GLY A 83 7.44 8.69 -11.46
CA GLY A 83 7.34 10.08 -11.90
C GLY A 83 8.49 10.98 -11.40
N LEU A 84 9.09 10.67 -10.25
CA LEU A 84 10.27 11.38 -9.73
C LEU A 84 11.57 10.95 -10.42
N LYS A 85 11.62 9.74 -10.96
CA LYS A 85 12.69 9.25 -11.84
C LYS A 85 12.52 9.85 -13.24
N PHE A 86 12.79 11.15 -13.39
CA PHE A 86 13.17 11.71 -14.68
C PHE A 86 14.48 11.06 -15.16
#